data_AF-A0A960QY65-F1
#
_entry.id   AF-A0A960QY65-F1
#
_cell.length_a   1.000
_cell.length_b   1.000
_cell.length_c   1.000
_cell.angle_alpha   90.00
_cell.angle_beta   90.00
_cell.angle_gamma   90.00
#
_symmetry.space_group_name_H-M   'P 1'
#
loop_
_entity.id
_entity.type
_entity.pdbx_description
1 polymer ?
#
loop_
_entity_poly.entity_id
_entity_poly.type
_entity_poly.pdbx_seq_one_letter_code
_entity_poly.pdbx_strand_id
1 'polypeptide(L)'
;MKYGESDFFRYLSLNRNFLVTEIPKIVEVQTRREYEGAGEYPSFVGWDYERVARDLRTAPNVIGIMAWCQTGGWHPFRRLTWLENSSIWTEINTHVTLRLFRHHESVETALTSFPGCDPGNRSAWIELLRLSHEAVLELLYVPEFARQTLYFRRVRIPPLLGVYWHTLFINHSIKKVLSHFVTDGEACIRSGQAAMQKIARMKELAGDCGLPVEDIEYMEMTFGLLALSREYFFRPFNEDIRERLKAAKKAYKRRYPRGTRFRYAIKLDFEPFRLNRRYLRWFFNHCVREQHQYRLIDRLFFLRFLSIIYAAVKRARPKMIPKFARKSAMGI
;
A
#
# COMPACT_ATOMS: atom_id res chain seq x y z
N MET A 1 14.56 11.01 8.57
CA MET A 1 14.65 10.51 7.17
C MET A 1 13.86 9.22 7.09
N LYS A 2 12.97 9.05 6.09
CA LYS A 2 12.19 7.81 5.92
C LYS A 2 13.09 6.59 5.76
N TYR A 3 12.67 5.45 6.32
CA TYR A 3 13.44 4.20 6.27
C TYR A 3 13.69 3.72 4.82
N GLY A 4 12.79 4.01 3.88
CA GLY A 4 12.89 3.55 2.50
C GLY A 4 12.61 4.64 1.46
N GLU A 5 12.81 4.29 0.19
CA GLU A 5 12.60 5.19 -0.96
C GLU A 5 11.11 5.24 -1.35
N SER A 6 10.30 6.03 -0.63
CA SER A 6 8.95 6.54 -0.96
C SER A 6 8.12 6.74 0.33
N ASP A 7 6.80 6.84 0.21
CA ASP A 7 5.85 7.16 1.27
C ASP A 7 5.44 5.92 2.09
N PHE A 8 6.44 5.29 2.71
CA PHE A 8 6.28 4.17 3.64
C PHE A 8 5.55 2.94 3.11
N PHE A 9 5.42 2.76 1.79
CA PHE A 9 4.83 1.55 1.19
C PHE A 9 5.55 0.27 1.64
N ARG A 10 4.91 -0.89 1.42
CA ARG A 10 5.59 -2.19 1.53
C ARG A 10 6.57 -2.41 0.38
N TYR A 11 7.43 -3.42 0.52
CA TYR A 11 8.47 -3.78 -0.47
C TYR A 11 9.52 -2.69 -0.74
N LEU A 12 9.68 -1.73 0.18
CA LEU A 12 10.74 -0.73 0.10
C LEU A 12 12.03 -1.31 0.69
N SER A 13 13.12 -1.21 -0.07
CA SER A 13 14.47 -1.38 0.45
C SER A 13 14.84 -0.26 1.41
N LEU A 14 15.77 -0.55 2.31
CA LEU A 14 16.36 0.46 3.18
C LEU A 14 17.01 1.57 2.36
N ASN A 15 16.79 2.83 2.74
CA ASN A 15 17.40 3.98 2.10
C ASN A 15 18.92 3.93 2.31
N ARG A 16 19.67 3.79 1.22
CA ARG A 16 21.14 3.62 1.26
C ARG A 16 21.87 4.77 1.96
N ASN A 17 21.27 5.97 2.05
CA ASN A 17 21.87 7.11 2.74
C ASN A 17 22.12 6.87 4.23
N PHE A 18 21.43 5.91 4.87
CA PHE A 18 21.76 5.49 6.22
C PHE A 18 23.14 4.83 6.30
N LEU A 19 23.59 4.15 5.24
CA LEU A 19 24.82 3.35 5.24
C LEU A 19 26.02 4.09 4.63
N VAL A 20 25.81 5.13 3.81
CA VAL A 20 26.88 5.76 3.02
C VAL A 20 27.28 7.17 3.46
N THR A 21 26.60 7.75 4.45
CA THR A 21 26.91 9.13 4.90
C THR A 21 27.06 9.16 6.41
N GLU A 22 27.98 9.96 6.95
CA GLU A 22 28.27 9.97 8.40
C GLU A 22 27.36 10.88 9.23
N ILE A 23 26.56 11.73 8.57
CA ILE A 23 25.68 12.70 9.23
C ILE A 23 24.72 11.98 10.21
N PRO A 24 24.57 12.44 11.46
CA PRO A 24 23.60 11.86 12.40
C PRO A 24 22.17 11.91 11.85
N LYS A 25 21.43 10.80 11.97
CA LYS A 25 20.09 10.63 11.41
C LYS A 25 19.13 10.01 12.41
N ILE A 26 17.90 10.50 12.37
CA ILE A 26 16.74 9.85 12.96
C ILE A 26 15.99 9.11 11.85
N VAL A 27 15.74 7.81 12.07
CA VAL A 27 14.99 6.97 11.13
C VAL A 27 13.51 7.22 11.34
N GLU A 28 12.83 7.56 10.27
CA GLU A 28 11.40 7.83 10.30
C GLU A 28 10.65 6.59 9.82
N VAL A 29 9.68 6.14 10.62
CA VAL A 29 8.83 4.97 10.40
C VAL A 29 7.36 5.35 10.59
N GLN A 30 6.43 4.60 9.99
CA GLN A 30 5.00 4.92 10.04
C GLN A 30 4.18 3.73 10.53
N THR A 31 3.68 3.83 11.75
CA THR A 31 2.92 2.78 12.44
C THR A 31 1.41 2.92 12.23
N ARG A 32 0.94 4.15 12.00
CA ARG A 32 -0.39 4.42 11.44
C ARG A 32 -0.34 4.49 9.92
N ARG A 33 -0.78 3.42 9.26
CA ARG A 33 -0.52 3.17 7.84
C ARG A 33 -1.43 3.96 6.90
N GLU A 34 -0.95 5.10 6.41
CA GLU A 34 -1.69 6.06 5.55
C GLU A 34 -2.44 5.41 4.39
N TYR A 35 -1.73 4.59 3.61
CA TYR A 35 -2.25 3.95 2.41
C TYR A 35 -2.81 2.54 2.66
N GLU A 36 -2.78 2.06 3.90
CA GLU A 36 -3.22 0.73 4.31
C GLU A 36 -4.33 0.84 5.38
N GLY A 37 -5.27 1.76 5.17
CA GLY A 37 -6.50 1.87 5.96
C GLY A 37 -6.38 2.70 7.23
N ALA A 38 -5.20 3.25 7.53
CA ALA A 38 -4.93 4.14 8.66
C ALA A 38 -5.46 3.62 10.02
N GLY A 39 -5.41 2.30 10.22
CA GLY A 39 -5.84 1.63 11.45
C GLY A 39 -7.26 1.08 11.42
N GLU A 40 -8.04 1.23 10.33
CA GLU A 40 -9.40 0.65 10.21
C GLU A 40 -9.46 -0.88 10.23
N TYR A 41 -8.36 -1.52 9.86
CA TYR A 41 -8.17 -2.96 9.85
C TYR A 41 -6.73 -3.29 10.23
N PRO A 42 -6.42 -4.53 10.63
CA PRO A 42 -5.06 -4.91 10.96
C PRO A 42 -4.16 -4.80 9.72
N SER A 43 -3.16 -3.93 9.82
CA SER A 43 -2.06 -3.83 8.85
C SER A 43 -0.72 -3.87 9.58
N PHE A 44 -0.30 -5.07 9.97
CA PHE A 44 0.84 -5.23 10.85
C PHE A 44 2.19 -4.96 10.13
N VAL A 45 3.08 -4.19 10.76
CA VAL A 45 4.41 -3.80 10.22
C VAL A 45 5.59 -4.43 10.94
N GLY A 46 5.37 -5.18 12.03
CA GLY A 46 6.44 -5.64 12.91
C GLY A 46 7.59 -6.32 12.16
N TRP A 47 7.32 -7.32 11.31
CA TRP A 47 8.40 -8.02 10.59
C TRP A 47 9.12 -7.18 9.54
N ASP A 48 8.44 -6.20 8.92
CA ASP A 48 9.12 -5.24 8.04
C ASP A 48 10.09 -4.36 8.83
N TYR A 49 9.66 -3.90 10.00
CA TYR A 49 10.44 -3.02 10.86
C TYR A 49 11.51 -3.75 11.66
N GLU A 50 11.33 -5.03 11.95
CA GLU A 50 12.37 -5.87 12.53
C GLU A 50 13.53 -6.04 11.54
N ARG A 51 13.23 -6.28 10.26
CA ARG A 51 14.23 -6.28 9.19
C ARG A 51 14.96 -4.95 9.11
N VAL A 52 14.22 -3.84 9.05
CA VAL A 52 14.80 -2.48 8.99
C VAL A 52 15.67 -2.20 10.23
N ALA A 53 15.19 -2.53 11.43
CA ALA A 53 15.93 -2.33 12.67
C ALA A 53 17.23 -3.15 12.67
N ARG A 54 17.18 -4.41 12.20
CA ARG A 54 18.36 -5.27 12.05
C ARG A 54 19.38 -4.68 11.07
N ASP A 55 18.92 -4.25 9.90
CA ASP A 55 19.79 -3.67 8.86
C ASP A 55 20.46 -2.36 9.33
N LEU A 56 19.80 -1.59 10.20
CA LEU A 56 20.31 -0.33 10.73
C LEU A 56 21.24 -0.49 11.95
N ARG A 57 21.36 -1.68 12.54
CA ARG A 57 22.28 -1.91 13.68
C ARG A 57 23.73 -1.61 13.32
N THR A 58 24.10 -1.77 12.06
CA THR A 58 25.45 -1.53 11.56
C THR A 58 25.70 -0.07 11.17
N ALA A 59 24.69 0.81 11.28
CA ALA A 59 24.78 2.21 10.86
C ALA A 59 25.08 3.11 12.06
N PRO A 60 26.36 3.53 12.29
CA PRO A 60 26.76 4.24 13.51
C PRO A 60 26.19 5.67 13.60
N ASN A 61 25.71 6.19 12.48
CA ASN A 61 25.11 7.51 12.34
C ASN A 61 23.61 7.53 12.69
N VAL A 62 22.98 6.38 12.99
CA VAL A 62 21.57 6.31 13.37
C VAL A 62 21.46 6.52 14.88
N ILE A 63 20.92 7.67 15.27
CA ILE A 63 20.86 8.09 16.69
C ILE A 63 19.49 7.87 17.33
N GLY A 64 18.50 7.39 16.58
CA GLY A 64 17.17 7.11 17.09
C GLY A 64 16.11 6.99 16.00
N ILE A 65 14.84 6.94 16.44
CA ILE A 65 13.68 6.83 15.56
C ILE A 65 12.64 7.91 15.81
N MET A 66 11.86 8.22 14.78
CA MET A 66 10.65 9.02 14.82
C MET A 66 9.50 8.18 14.24
N ALA A 67 8.58 7.75 15.11
CA ALA A 67 7.47 6.88 14.73
C ALA A 67 6.18 7.70 14.52
N TRP A 68 5.66 7.68 13.29
CA TRP A 68 4.39 8.31 12.92
C TRP A 68 3.22 7.43 13.35
N CYS A 69 2.77 7.64 14.59
CA CYS A 69 1.67 6.90 15.21
C CYS A 69 0.34 7.67 15.17
N GLN A 70 0.32 9.00 15.19
CA GLN A 70 -0.92 9.80 15.12
C GLN A 70 -1.21 10.33 13.72
N THR A 71 -0.24 11.05 13.18
CA THR A 71 -0.33 11.70 11.89
C THR A 71 0.29 10.79 10.84
N GLY A 72 -0.45 10.54 9.76
CA GLY A 72 -0.03 9.73 8.62
C GLY A 72 -0.99 10.01 7.47
N GLY A 73 -1.27 11.29 7.24
CA GLY A 73 -2.35 11.74 6.35
C GLY A 73 -3.66 12.07 7.06
N TRP A 74 -4.45 12.94 6.42
CA TRP A 74 -5.79 13.34 6.86
C TRP A 74 -6.81 12.33 6.32
N HIS A 75 -7.24 11.43 7.20
CA HIS A 75 -8.24 10.43 6.87
C HIS A 75 -9.51 10.63 7.70
N PRO A 76 -10.69 10.51 7.08
CA PRO A 76 -11.97 10.54 7.78
C PRO A 76 -12.33 9.18 8.42
N PHE A 77 -11.36 8.29 8.59
CA PHE A 77 -11.53 6.96 9.19
C PHE A 77 -11.79 7.06 10.70
N ARG A 78 -12.51 6.07 11.25
CA ARG A 78 -12.99 6.01 12.65
C ARG A 78 -11.83 5.84 13.64
N ARG A 79 -10.83 5.04 13.28
CA ARG A 79 -9.72 4.68 14.18
C ARG A 79 -8.69 5.82 14.26
N LEU A 80 -8.81 6.62 15.33
CA LEU A 80 -7.90 7.73 15.66
C LEU A 80 -6.90 7.27 16.71
N THR A 81 -5.62 7.64 16.60
CA THR A 81 -4.61 7.09 17.50
C THR A 81 -4.57 7.77 18.86
N TRP A 82 -4.35 6.97 19.93
CA TRP A 82 -4.18 7.43 21.31
C TRP A 82 -5.42 8.13 21.90
N LEU A 83 -6.60 7.74 21.42
CA LEU A 83 -7.82 7.88 22.21
C LEU A 83 -8.14 6.51 22.83
N GLU A 84 -8.91 6.50 23.90
CA GLU A 84 -9.22 5.27 24.59
C GLU A 84 -9.99 4.32 23.66
N ASN A 85 -9.54 3.05 23.57
CA ASN A 85 -10.16 1.99 22.76
C ASN A 85 -10.32 2.31 21.25
N SER A 86 -9.52 3.23 20.71
CA SER A 86 -9.76 3.76 19.37
C SER A 86 -8.79 3.27 18.30
N SER A 87 -7.63 2.68 18.64
CA SER A 87 -6.59 2.42 17.64
C SER A 87 -5.72 1.18 17.86
N ILE A 88 -6.29 0.11 18.42
CA ILE A 88 -5.57 -1.12 18.79
C ILE A 88 -4.52 -1.58 17.76
N TRP A 89 -4.85 -1.60 16.45
CA TRP A 89 -3.90 -2.02 15.41
C TRP A 89 -2.69 -1.09 15.25
N THR A 90 -2.89 0.21 15.42
CA THR A 90 -1.82 1.22 15.40
C THR A 90 -1.01 1.17 16.69
N GLU A 91 -1.65 0.93 17.82
CA GLU A 91 -0.99 0.79 19.12
C GLU A 91 -0.09 -0.44 19.15
N ILE A 92 -0.58 -1.60 18.68
CA ILE A 92 0.23 -2.82 18.50
C ILE A 92 1.45 -2.52 17.62
N ASN A 93 1.24 -1.90 16.44
CA ASN A 93 2.33 -1.52 15.55
C ASN A 93 3.33 -0.59 16.24
N THR A 94 2.84 0.39 17.00
CA THR A 94 3.69 1.39 17.67
C THR A 94 4.49 0.76 18.80
N HIS A 95 3.85 -0.02 19.65
CA HIS A 95 4.50 -0.75 20.74
C HIS A 95 5.60 -1.65 20.20
N VAL A 96 5.27 -2.55 19.25
CA VAL A 96 6.26 -3.46 18.67
C VAL A 96 7.41 -2.68 18.04
N THR A 97 7.13 -1.62 17.27
CA THR A 97 8.18 -0.80 16.66
C THR A 97 9.12 -0.19 17.69
N LEU A 98 8.59 0.36 18.79
CA LEU A 98 9.41 0.92 19.86
C LEU A 98 10.31 -0.16 20.50
N ARG A 99 9.78 -1.35 20.74
CA ARG A 99 10.54 -2.48 21.30
C ARG A 99 11.66 -2.95 20.36
N LEU A 100 11.37 -3.10 19.08
CA LEU A 100 12.33 -3.50 18.05
C LEU A 100 13.54 -2.54 17.97
N PHE A 101 13.28 -1.23 17.96
CA PHE A 101 14.35 -0.24 17.81
C PHE A 101 15.06 0.12 19.11
N ARG A 102 14.34 0.20 20.25
CA ARG A 102 14.92 0.59 21.54
C ARG A 102 15.58 -0.56 22.27
N HIS A 103 14.98 -1.75 22.21
CA HIS A 103 15.40 -2.91 23.00
C HIS A 103 15.98 -4.05 22.13
N HIS A 104 15.99 -3.88 20.81
CA HIS A 104 16.55 -4.86 19.86
C HIS A 104 15.89 -6.24 19.94
N GLU A 105 14.65 -6.28 20.40
CA GLU A 105 13.85 -7.49 20.57
C GLU A 105 13.38 -8.04 19.21
N SER A 106 12.96 -9.31 19.21
CA SER A 106 12.18 -9.86 18.09
C SER A 106 10.73 -9.40 18.18
N VAL A 107 9.98 -9.54 17.08
CA VAL A 107 8.53 -9.27 17.06
C VAL A 107 7.79 -10.06 18.15
N GLU A 108 8.08 -11.35 18.26
CA GLU A 108 7.42 -12.27 19.19
C GLU A 108 7.70 -11.85 20.63
N THR A 109 8.94 -11.48 20.94
CA THR A 109 9.35 -10.98 22.26
C THR A 109 8.66 -9.66 22.58
N ALA A 110 8.61 -8.72 21.62
CA ALA A 110 7.96 -7.44 21.80
C ALA A 110 6.47 -7.58 22.12
N LEU A 111 5.77 -8.51 21.44
CA LEU A 111 4.35 -8.79 21.68
C LEU A 111 4.06 -9.31 23.09
N THR A 112 4.99 -10.03 23.72
CA THR A 112 4.81 -10.54 25.10
C THR A 112 4.61 -9.43 26.14
N SER A 113 5.08 -8.23 25.83
CA SER A 113 5.00 -7.05 26.70
C SER A 113 3.85 -6.12 26.33
N PHE A 114 3.05 -6.45 25.30
CA PHE A 114 1.93 -5.63 24.89
C PHE A 114 0.74 -5.80 25.84
N PRO A 115 0.18 -4.72 26.43
CA PRO A 115 -0.99 -4.81 27.28
C PRO A 115 -2.19 -5.41 26.52
N GLY A 116 -2.73 -6.54 27.00
CA GLY A 116 -3.84 -7.26 26.36
C GLY A 116 -3.43 -8.46 25.51
N CYS A 117 -2.13 -8.72 25.30
CA CYS A 117 -1.68 -10.00 24.75
C CYS A 117 -1.47 -11.01 25.88
N ASP A 118 -2.49 -11.83 26.14
CA ASP A 118 -2.43 -12.83 27.20
C ASP A 118 -1.46 -13.98 26.84
N PRO A 119 -0.68 -14.50 27.80
CA PRO A 119 0.19 -15.65 27.54
C PRO A 119 -0.56 -16.86 26.98
N GLY A 120 -1.82 -17.07 27.37
CA GLY A 120 -2.66 -18.19 26.94
C GLY A 120 -3.11 -18.14 25.47
N ASN A 121 -3.15 -16.95 24.85
CA ASN A 121 -3.56 -16.79 23.43
C ASN A 121 -2.44 -16.20 22.56
N ARG A 122 -1.19 -16.17 23.05
CA ARG A 122 -0.04 -15.59 22.37
C ARG A 122 0.20 -16.18 20.97
N SER A 123 0.06 -17.48 20.80
CA SER A 123 0.22 -18.14 19.49
C SER A 123 -0.82 -17.64 18.48
N ALA A 124 -2.08 -17.48 18.92
CA ALA A 124 -3.17 -16.94 18.11
C ALA A 124 -2.91 -15.48 17.71
N TRP A 125 -2.38 -14.66 18.62
CA TRP A 125 -1.95 -13.28 18.32
C TRP A 125 -0.87 -13.23 17.24
N ILE A 126 0.19 -14.03 17.39
CA ILE A 126 1.29 -14.08 16.42
C ILE A 126 0.77 -14.54 15.05
N GLU A 127 -0.07 -15.58 15.03
CA GLU A 127 -0.68 -16.07 13.79
C GLU A 127 -1.55 -14.99 13.14
N LEU A 128 -2.43 -14.32 13.89
CA LEU A 128 -3.31 -13.26 13.38
C LEU A 128 -2.50 -12.13 12.75
N LEU A 129 -1.47 -11.65 13.45
CA LEU A 129 -0.64 -10.54 12.96
C LEU A 129 0.15 -10.96 11.72
N ARG A 130 0.62 -12.21 11.66
CA ARG A 130 1.31 -12.77 10.48
C ARG A 130 0.38 -12.81 9.28
N LEU A 131 -0.83 -13.33 9.47
CA LEU A 131 -1.84 -13.37 8.42
C LEU A 131 -2.26 -11.96 7.99
N SER A 132 -2.37 -11.00 8.90
CA SER A 132 -2.60 -9.58 8.56
C SER A 132 -1.49 -9.01 7.68
N HIS A 133 -0.23 -9.25 8.04
CA HIS A 133 0.93 -8.83 7.27
C HIS A 133 0.89 -9.41 5.85
N GLU A 134 0.68 -10.72 5.73
CA GLU A 134 0.60 -11.41 4.43
C GLU A 134 -0.60 -10.97 3.59
N ALA A 135 -1.79 -10.86 4.19
CA ALA A 135 -2.99 -10.44 3.48
C ALA A 135 -2.84 -9.02 2.90
N VAL A 136 -2.22 -8.09 3.63
CA VAL A 136 -1.90 -6.76 3.11
C VAL A 136 -0.94 -6.85 1.92
N LEU A 137 0.16 -7.59 2.06
CA LEU A 137 1.14 -7.78 1.00
C LEU A 137 0.57 -8.43 -0.27
N GLU A 138 -0.39 -9.33 -0.13
CA GLU A 138 -0.93 -10.10 -1.26
C GLU A 138 -2.19 -9.48 -1.88
N LEU A 139 -2.96 -8.67 -1.13
CA LEU A 139 -4.23 -8.08 -1.58
C LEU A 139 -4.16 -6.58 -1.86
N LEU A 140 -3.45 -5.78 -1.05
CA LEU A 140 -3.25 -4.35 -1.31
C LEU A 140 -2.11 -4.07 -2.29
N TYR A 141 -1.16 -5.00 -2.40
CA TYR A 141 -0.07 -4.94 -3.36
C TYR A 141 -0.20 -6.06 -4.38
N VAL A 142 0.49 -5.90 -5.51
CA VAL A 142 0.77 -7.01 -6.44
C VAL A 142 2.25 -7.33 -6.27
N PRO A 143 2.64 -8.43 -5.61
CA PRO A 143 4.02 -8.66 -5.20
C PRO A 143 5.04 -8.60 -6.35
N GLU A 144 4.70 -9.10 -7.53
CA GLU A 144 5.56 -9.03 -8.73
C GLU A 144 5.84 -7.59 -9.16
N PHE A 145 4.81 -6.73 -9.13
CA PHE A 145 4.93 -5.32 -9.44
C PHE A 145 5.60 -4.52 -8.31
N ALA A 146 5.24 -4.81 -7.06
CA ALA A 146 5.66 -4.05 -5.89
C ALA A 146 7.15 -4.19 -5.57
N ARG A 147 7.75 -5.33 -5.92
CA ARG A 147 9.20 -5.55 -5.81
C ARG A 147 10.01 -4.75 -6.83
N GLN A 148 9.38 -4.29 -7.92
CA GLN A 148 10.05 -3.48 -8.92
C GLN A 148 10.19 -2.04 -8.41
N THR A 149 11.37 -1.45 -8.58
CA THR A 149 11.63 -0.07 -8.16
C THR A 149 11.39 0.88 -9.33
N LEU A 150 10.12 1.11 -9.65
CA LEU A 150 9.75 1.87 -10.85
C LEU A 150 9.59 3.36 -10.56
N TYR A 151 10.23 4.20 -11.37
CA TYR A 151 10.21 5.65 -11.30
C TYR A 151 9.63 6.26 -12.57
N PHE A 152 8.71 7.20 -12.41
CA PHE A 152 8.30 8.10 -13.49
C PHE A 152 8.73 9.53 -13.11
N ARG A 153 9.58 10.14 -13.94
CA ARG A 153 10.30 11.38 -13.57
C ARG A 153 10.99 11.21 -12.21
N ARG A 154 10.68 12.09 -11.24
CA ARG A 154 11.24 12.10 -9.87
C ARG A 154 10.50 11.21 -8.89
N VAL A 155 9.34 10.68 -9.26
CA VAL A 155 8.44 10.02 -8.29
C VAL A 155 8.43 8.53 -8.52
N ARG A 156 8.62 7.77 -7.44
CA ARG A 156 8.41 6.33 -7.46
C ARG A 156 6.93 6.04 -7.71
N ILE A 157 6.63 5.18 -8.66
CA ILE A 157 5.27 4.75 -8.95
C ILE A 157 4.74 4.00 -7.71
N PRO A 158 3.59 4.40 -7.13
CA PRO A 158 3.03 3.69 -5.99
C PRO A 158 2.77 2.21 -6.33
N PRO A 159 3.23 1.26 -5.49
CA PRO A 159 3.09 -0.16 -5.77
C PRO A 159 1.73 -0.75 -5.37
N LEU A 160 0.81 0.06 -4.82
CA LEU A 160 -0.53 -0.35 -4.40
C LEU A 160 -1.43 -0.70 -5.59
N LEU A 161 -2.31 -1.68 -5.39
CA LEU A 161 -3.33 -2.07 -6.35
C LEU A 161 -4.49 -1.08 -6.37
N GLY A 162 -4.32 0.02 -7.10
CA GLY A 162 -5.39 0.99 -7.35
C GLY A 162 -5.93 1.69 -6.10
N VAL A 163 -5.22 1.62 -4.97
CA VAL A 163 -5.57 2.33 -3.74
C VAL A 163 -4.75 3.61 -3.64
N TYR A 164 -5.45 4.72 -3.38
CA TYR A 164 -4.82 6.00 -3.05
C TYR A 164 -5.61 6.63 -1.90
N TRP A 165 -4.96 6.76 -0.75
CA TRP A 165 -5.58 7.12 0.53
C TRP A 165 -6.84 6.29 0.81
N HIS A 166 -8.01 6.93 0.79
CA HIS A 166 -9.30 6.32 1.08
C HIS A 166 -10.11 6.02 -0.19
N THR A 167 -9.49 6.01 -1.37
CA THR A 167 -10.17 5.74 -2.65
C THR A 167 -9.58 4.50 -3.32
N LEU A 168 -10.46 3.61 -3.75
CA LEU A 168 -10.14 2.42 -4.51
C LEU A 168 -10.58 2.62 -5.96
N PHE A 169 -9.62 2.57 -6.87
CA PHE A 169 -9.77 2.79 -8.30
C PHE A 169 -9.66 1.46 -9.05
N ILE A 170 -10.74 1.09 -9.75
CA ILE A 170 -10.74 -0.02 -10.68
C ILE A 170 -11.01 0.58 -12.05
N ASN A 171 -9.94 0.76 -12.83
CA ASN A 171 -10.02 1.38 -14.13
C ASN A 171 -9.09 0.77 -15.18
N HIS A 172 -9.37 1.08 -16.45
CA HIS A 172 -8.62 0.51 -17.57
C HIS A 172 -7.18 1.03 -17.68
N SER A 173 -6.86 2.21 -17.14
CA SER A 173 -5.48 2.72 -17.11
C SER A 173 -4.59 1.89 -16.19
N ILE A 174 -5.07 1.58 -14.98
CA ILE A 174 -4.39 0.69 -14.03
C ILE A 174 -4.22 -0.71 -14.64
N LYS A 175 -5.29 -1.25 -15.26
CA LYS A 175 -5.23 -2.50 -16.02
C LYS A 175 -4.03 -2.53 -16.97
N LYS A 176 -3.85 -1.51 -17.80
CA LYS A 176 -2.77 -1.46 -18.78
C LYS A 176 -1.37 -1.33 -18.18
N VAL A 177 -1.22 -0.59 -17.07
CA VAL A 177 0.04 -0.51 -16.34
C VAL A 177 0.39 -1.88 -15.78
N LEU A 178 -0.54 -2.53 -15.07
CA LEU A 178 -0.31 -3.83 -14.45
C LEU A 178 -0.06 -4.92 -15.50
N SER A 179 -0.84 -4.98 -16.57
CA SER A 179 -0.61 -5.95 -17.66
C SER A 179 0.72 -5.76 -18.40
N HIS A 180 1.44 -4.64 -18.19
CA HIS A 180 2.77 -4.45 -18.75
C HIS A 180 3.87 -4.97 -17.83
N PHE A 181 3.76 -4.73 -16.52
CA PHE A 181 4.80 -5.05 -15.54
C PHE A 181 4.60 -6.40 -14.80
N VAL A 182 3.43 -7.02 -14.95
CA VAL A 182 3.09 -8.31 -14.35
C VAL A 182 3.01 -9.34 -15.47
N THR A 183 3.82 -10.40 -15.34
CA THR A 183 3.94 -11.45 -16.35
C THR A 183 2.90 -12.54 -16.19
N ASP A 184 2.69 -13.03 -14.96
CA ASP A 184 1.69 -14.06 -14.65
C ASP A 184 0.49 -13.48 -13.90
N GLY A 185 -0.46 -12.98 -14.69
CA GLY A 185 -1.71 -12.43 -14.17
C GLY A 185 -2.62 -13.46 -13.51
N GLU A 186 -2.57 -14.74 -13.92
CA GLU A 186 -3.39 -15.80 -13.33
C GLU A 186 -2.83 -16.22 -11.96
N ALA A 187 -1.51 -16.27 -11.79
CA ALA A 187 -0.89 -16.43 -10.47
C ALA A 187 -1.30 -15.29 -9.52
N CYS A 188 -1.36 -14.06 -10.00
CA CYS A 188 -1.84 -12.93 -9.20
C CYS A 188 -3.29 -13.11 -8.75
N ILE A 189 -4.17 -13.65 -9.60
CA ILE A 189 -5.56 -13.95 -9.23
C ILE A 189 -5.62 -15.05 -8.18
N ARG A 190 -4.92 -16.17 -8.38
CA ARG A 190 -4.88 -17.29 -7.43
C ARG A 190 -4.33 -16.87 -6.07
N SER A 191 -3.26 -16.07 -6.05
CA SER A 191 -2.68 -15.53 -4.81
C SER A 191 -3.68 -14.64 -4.08
N GLY A 192 -4.42 -13.77 -4.79
CA GLY A 192 -5.49 -12.97 -4.18
C GLY A 192 -6.59 -13.83 -3.56
N GLN A 193 -6.99 -14.92 -4.21
CA GLN A 193 -8.00 -15.85 -3.67
C GLN A 193 -7.49 -16.58 -2.41
N ALA A 194 -6.25 -17.06 -2.43
CA ALA A 194 -5.62 -17.69 -1.26
C ALA A 194 -5.50 -16.70 -0.09
N ALA A 195 -5.15 -15.45 -0.36
CA ALA A 195 -5.06 -14.40 0.65
C ALA A 195 -6.42 -14.08 1.31
N MET A 196 -7.54 -14.24 0.59
CA MET A 196 -8.87 -14.10 1.20
C MET A 196 -9.15 -15.20 2.25
N GLN A 197 -8.62 -16.41 2.08
CA GLN A 197 -8.74 -17.48 3.08
C GLN A 197 -7.99 -17.13 4.38
N LYS A 198 -6.87 -16.40 4.26
CA LYS A 198 -6.13 -15.89 5.43
C LYS A 198 -7.00 -14.94 6.26
N ILE A 199 -7.78 -14.07 5.61
CA ILE A 199 -8.69 -13.14 6.29
C ILE A 199 -9.79 -13.90 7.04
N ALA A 200 -10.33 -14.97 6.45
CA ALA A 200 -11.32 -15.81 7.14
C ALA A 200 -10.73 -16.39 8.44
N ARG A 201 -9.51 -16.93 8.40
CA ARG A 201 -8.80 -17.41 9.59
C ARG A 201 -8.51 -16.29 10.59
N MET A 202 -8.12 -15.11 10.13
CA MET A 202 -7.90 -13.95 11.00
C MET A 202 -9.17 -13.57 11.79
N LYS A 203 -10.35 -13.74 11.20
CA LYS A 203 -11.63 -13.43 11.84
C LYS A 203 -11.87 -14.31 13.08
N GLU A 204 -11.59 -15.61 12.95
CA GLU A 204 -11.67 -16.57 14.06
C GLU A 204 -10.67 -16.20 15.16
N LEU A 205 -9.40 -16.03 14.78
CA LEU A 205 -8.31 -15.69 15.70
C LEU A 205 -8.59 -14.38 16.46
N ALA A 206 -9.23 -13.39 15.82
CA ALA A 206 -9.57 -12.14 16.50
C ALA A 206 -10.59 -12.35 17.61
N GLY A 207 -11.56 -13.26 17.41
CA GLY A 207 -12.48 -13.67 18.46
C GLY A 207 -11.74 -14.28 19.65
N ASP A 208 -10.85 -15.23 19.38
CA ASP A 208 -10.04 -15.92 20.40
C ASP A 208 -9.10 -14.96 21.16
N CYS A 209 -8.63 -13.91 20.48
CA CYS A 209 -7.74 -12.90 21.04
C CYS A 209 -8.47 -11.74 21.74
N GLY A 210 -9.81 -11.71 21.71
CA GLY A 210 -10.59 -10.56 22.21
C GLY A 210 -10.39 -9.28 21.39
N LEU A 211 -9.95 -9.40 20.14
CA LEU A 211 -9.69 -8.28 19.22
C LEU A 211 -10.92 -7.92 18.37
N PRO A 212 -10.99 -6.70 17.80
CA PRO A 212 -12.17 -6.24 17.07
C PRO A 212 -12.43 -7.03 15.76
N VAL A 213 -13.28 -8.04 15.84
CA VAL A 213 -13.72 -8.85 14.68
C VAL A 213 -14.34 -7.98 13.57
N GLU A 214 -15.08 -6.93 13.95
CA GLU A 214 -15.71 -5.97 13.02
C GLU A 214 -14.69 -5.31 12.06
N ASP A 215 -13.45 -5.08 12.51
CA ASP A 215 -12.41 -4.48 11.68
C ASP A 215 -11.88 -5.46 10.63
N ILE A 216 -11.91 -6.76 10.94
CA ILE A 216 -11.56 -7.83 9.98
C ILE A 216 -12.70 -8.05 8.99
N GLU A 217 -13.96 -7.95 9.40
CA GLU A 217 -15.10 -7.96 8.46
C GLU A 217 -15.06 -6.77 7.49
N TYR A 218 -14.61 -5.61 7.97
CA TYR A 218 -14.36 -4.45 7.11
C TYR A 218 -13.19 -4.69 6.15
N MET A 219 -12.11 -5.32 6.61
CA MET A 219 -10.99 -5.76 5.78
C MET A 219 -11.44 -6.73 4.70
N GLU A 220 -12.19 -7.78 5.06
CA GLU A 220 -12.71 -8.81 4.17
C GLU A 220 -13.52 -8.21 3.02
N MET A 221 -14.47 -7.33 3.32
CA MET A 221 -15.31 -6.68 2.32
C MET A 221 -14.53 -5.71 1.42
N THR A 222 -13.53 -5.02 1.98
CA THR A 222 -12.66 -4.12 1.21
C THR A 222 -11.71 -4.89 0.32
N PHE A 223 -11.10 -5.95 0.83
CA PHE A 223 -10.11 -6.76 0.13
C PHE A 223 -10.77 -7.74 -0.84
N GLY A 224 -12.02 -8.13 -0.62
CA GLY A 224 -12.82 -8.86 -1.60
C GLY A 224 -13.01 -8.07 -2.90
N LEU A 225 -13.17 -6.73 -2.81
CA LEU A 225 -13.16 -5.86 -4.00
C LEU A 225 -11.79 -5.85 -4.69
N LEU A 226 -10.69 -5.87 -3.93
CA LEU A 226 -9.33 -5.94 -4.48
C LEU A 226 -9.06 -7.29 -5.14
N ALA A 227 -9.47 -8.40 -4.53
CA ALA A 227 -9.38 -9.75 -5.08
C ALA A 227 -10.15 -9.83 -6.41
N LEU A 228 -11.42 -9.39 -6.42
CA LEU A 228 -12.25 -9.36 -7.63
C LEU A 228 -11.68 -8.43 -8.71
N SER A 229 -11.06 -7.31 -8.32
CA SER A 229 -10.43 -6.39 -9.27
C SER A 229 -9.25 -7.01 -10.02
N ARG A 230 -8.55 -8.01 -9.44
CA ARG A 230 -7.47 -8.73 -10.11
C ARG A 230 -7.97 -9.47 -11.35
N GLU A 231 -9.15 -10.09 -11.27
CA GLU A 231 -9.77 -10.71 -12.45
C GLU A 231 -9.96 -9.67 -13.56
N TYR A 232 -10.50 -8.49 -13.22
CA TYR A 232 -10.63 -7.40 -14.19
C TYR A 232 -9.28 -6.92 -14.73
N PHE A 233 -8.23 -6.84 -13.91
CA PHE A 233 -6.92 -6.36 -14.35
C PHE A 233 -6.16 -7.37 -15.21
N PHE A 234 -6.28 -8.67 -14.94
CA PHE A 234 -5.41 -9.66 -15.57
C PHE A 234 -6.10 -10.53 -16.64
N ARG A 235 -7.43 -10.68 -16.62
CA ARG A 235 -8.17 -11.42 -17.66
C ARG A 235 -8.68 -10.50 -18.78
N PRO A 236 -9.06 -11.04 -19.95
CA PRO A 236 -9.81 -10.30 -20.95
C PRO A 236 -11.07 -9.67 -20.34
N PHE A 237 -11.41 -8.47 -20.81
CA PHE A 237 -12.64 -7.81 -20.36
C PHE A 237 -13.86 -8.61 -20.83
N ASN A 238 -14.79 -8.88 -19.91
CA ASN A 238 -16.10 -9.42 -20.21
C ASN A 238 -17.18 -8.61 -19.44
N GLU A 239 -18.44 -8.71 -19.85
CA GLU A 239 -19.51 -7.98 -19.16
C GLU A 239 -19.83 -8.58 -17.78
N ASP A 240 -19.58 -9.89 -17.60
CA ASP A 240 -19.75 -10.59 -16.31
C ASP A 240 -18.92 -9.95 -15.18
N ILE A 241 -17.61 -9.71 -15.39
CA ILE A 241 -16.76 -9.12 -14.36
C ILE A 241 -17.21 -7.70 -14.01
N ARG A 242 -17.76 -6.97 -14.97
CA ARG A 242 -18.32 -5.63 -14.76
C ARG A 242 -19.52 -5.70 -13.82
N GLU A 243 -20.45 -6.62 -14.05
CA GLU A 243 -21.62 -6.79 -13.21
C GLU A 243 -21.27 -7.32 -11.82
N ARG A 244 -20.35 -8.29 -11.73
CA ARG A 244 -19.82 -8.77 -10.43
C ARG A 244 -19.18 -7.64 -9.62
N LEU A 245 -18.37 -6.78 -10.24
CA LEU A 245 -17.76 -5.62 -9.57
C LEU A 245 -18.79 -4.57 -9.14
N LYS A 246 -19.81 -4.30 -9.97
CA LYS A 246 -20.92 -3.41 -9.60
C LYS A 246 -21.73 -3.97 -8.43
N ALA A 247 -22.02 -5.26 -8.45
CA ALA A 247 -22.74 -5.97 -7.39
C ALA A 247 -21.95 -5.95 -6.07
N ALA A 248 -20.65 -6.29 -6.12
CA ALA A 248 -19.76 -6.23 -4.96
C ALA A 248 -19.69 -4.80 -4.38
N LYS A 249 -19.57 -3.78 -5.23
CA LYS A 249 -19.62 -2.37 -4.81
C LYS A 249 -20.96 -2.02 -4.16
N LYS A 250 -22.09 -2.50 -4.69
CA LYS A 250 -23.42 -2.26 -4.11
C LYS A 250 -23.53 -2.93 -2.73
N ALA A 251 -23.07 -4.18 -2.60
CA ALA A 251 -23.06 -4.91 -1.33
C ALA A 251 -22.17 -4.22 -0.28
N TYR A 252 -20.95 -3.82 -0.66
CA TYR A 252 -20.05 -3.02 0.18
C TYR A 252 -20.73 -1.74 0.67
N LYS A 253 -21.42 -1.05 -0.24
CA LYS A 253 -22.10 0.19 0.11
C LYS A 253 -23.34 0.01 1.00
N ARG A 254 -24.01 -1.13 0.89
CA ARG A 254 -25.16 -1.49 1.72
C ARG A 254 -24.72 -1.86 3.13
N ARG A 255 -23.59 -2.59 3.27
CA ARG A 255 -23.02 -2.95 4.58
C ARG A 255 -22.51 -1.73 5.34
N TYR A 256 -21.86 -0.79 4.64
CA TYR A 256 -21.25 0.39 5.26
C TYR A 256 -21.86 1.70 4.75
N PRO A 257 -23.16 2.00 4.99
CA PRO A 257 -23.82 3.19 4.44
C PRO A 257 -23.13 4.50 4.86
N ARG A 258 -23.41 5.59 4.13
CA ARG A 258 -22.85 6.90 4.50
C ARG A 258 -23.36 7.28 5.89
N GLY A 259 -22.46 7.73 6.77
CA GLY A 259 -22.80 8.22 8.11
C GLY A 259 -22.66 7.19 9.23
N THR A 260 -22.54 5.88 8.95
CA THR A 260 -22.35 4.87 10.00
C THR A 260 -20.87 4.59 10.28
N ARG A 261 -20.13 4.24 9.23
CA ARG A 261 -18.67 4.03 9.24
C ARG A 261 -18.09 4.67 8.00
N PHE A 262 -16.99 5.42 8.14
CA PHE A 262 -16.31 5.91 6.96
C PHE A 262 -15.73 4.72 6.17
N ARG A 263 -15.97 4.71 4.86
CA ARG A 263 -15.60 3.60 3.96
C ARG A 263 -14.76 4.09 2.79
N TYR A 264 -14.05 3.18 2.15
CA TYR A 264 -13.36 3.49 0.90
C TYR A 264 -14.33 4.01 -0.17
N ALA A 265 -13.93 5.06 -0.87
CA ALA A 265 -14.61 5.52 -2.06
C ALA A 265 -14.28 4.59 -3.23
N ILE A 266 -15.26 3.81 -3.70
CA ILE A 266 -15.05 2.88 -4.82
C ILE A 266 -15.36 3.56 -6.16
N LYS A 267 -14.33 3.76 -6.98
CA LYS A 267 -14.41 4.33 -8.34
C LYS A 267 -14.22 3.22 -9.37
N LEU A 268 -15.27 2.96 -10.13
CA LEU A 268 -15.25 1.98 -11.23
C LEU A 268 -15.31 2.76 -12.54
N ASP A 269 -14.39 2.49 -13.44
CA ASP A 269 -14.34 3.08 -14.78
C ASP A 269 -13.87 2.03 -15.80
N PHE A 270 -14.79 1.56 -16.62
CA PHE A 270 -14.54 0.49 -17.59
C PHE A 270 -14.29 1.05 -19.01
N GLU A 271 -14.21 2.37 -19.17
CA GLU A 271 -13.96 2.96 -20.48
C GLU A 271 -12.60 2.50 -21.04
N PRO A 272 -12.56 1.99 -22.30
CA PRO A 272 -11.32 1.56 -22.90
C PRO A 272 -10.31 2.72 -23.02
N PHE A 273 -9.13 2.55 -22.43
CA PHE A 273 -8.04 3.50 -22.62
C PHE A 273 -7.46 3.33 -24.03
N ARG A 274 -7.72 4.25 -24.96
CA ARG A 274 -7.46 4.07 -26.41
C ARG A 274 -5.98 4.12 -26.85
N LEU A 275 -5.00 3.94 -25.95
CA LEU A 275 -3.57 3.87 -26.33
C LEU A 275 -3.19 2.45 -26.79
N ASN A 276 -2.57 2.33 -27.97
CA ASN A 276 -2.07 1.04 -28.48
C ASN A 276 -1.01 0.44 -27.54
N ARG A 277 -1.03 -0.89 -27.37
CA ARG A 277 -0.02 -1.65 -26.59
C ARG A 277 1.41 -1.34 -27.03
N ARG A 278 1.66 -1.15 -28.34
CA ARG A 278 2.99 -0.82 -28.86
C ARG A 278 3.50 0.53 -28.32
N TYR A 279 2.66 1.56 -28.35
CA TYR A 279 3.01 2.88 -27.82
C TYR A 279 3.15 2.88 -26.29
N LEU A 280 2.34 2.08 -25.57
CA LEU A 280 2.48 1.91 -24.13
C LEU A 280 3.80 1.24 -23.76
N ARG A 281 4.16 0.15 -24.45
CA ARG A 281 5.44 -0.54 -24.22
C ARG A 281 6.61 0.39 -24.51
N TRP A 282 6.56 1.12 -25.64
CA TRP A 282 7.57 2.13 -25.94
C TRP A 282 7.67 3.18 -24.84
N PHE A 283 6.53 3.72 -24.39
CA PHE A 283 6.47 4.70 -23.30
C PHE A 283 7.08 4.15 -22.01
N PHE A 284 6.67 2.96 -21.54
CA PHE A 284 7.19 2.42 -20.29
C PHE A 284 8.69 2.12 -20.38
N ASN A 285 9.17 1.53 -21.49
CA ASN A 285 10.60 1.21 -21.66
C ASN A 285 11.52 2.45 -21.65
N HIS A 286 11.02 3.59 -22.11
CA HIS A 286 11.84 4.82 -22.25
C HIS A 286 11.58 5.83 -21.13
N CYS A 287 10.34 5.91 -20.62
CA CYS A 287 9.91 6.94 -19.67
C CYS A 287 9.86 6.44 -18.22
N VAL A 288 9.78 5.12 -18.00
CA VAL A 288 9.85 4.52 -16.67
C VAL A 288 11.25 3.94 -16.44
N ARG A 289 11.77 4.17 -15.24
CA ARG A 289 13.14 3.85 -14.84
C ARG A 289 13.11 2.86 -13.68
N GLU A 290 13.99 1.87 -13.68
CA GLU A 290 14.16 0.94 -12.54
C GLU A 290 15.14 1.45 -11.48
N GLN A 291 15.90 2.50 -11.81
CA GLN A 291 16.90 3.09 -10.92
C GLN A 291 16.53 4.51 -10.52
N HIS A 292 16.85 4.87 -9.28
CA HIS A 292 16.59 6.21 -8.73
C HIS A 292 17.36 7.31 -9.50
N GLN A 293 18.58 7.02 -9.97
CA GLN A 293 19.41 7.98 -10.70
C GLN A 293 18.92 8.22 -12.11
N TYR A 294 18.87 9.50 -12.52
CA TYR A 294 18.53 9.87 -13.89
C TYR A 294 19.61 9.41 -14.85
N ARG A 295 19.21 8.88 -16.01
CA ARG A 295 20.14 8.69 -17.13
C ARG A 295 20.61 10.07 -17.60
N LEU A 296 21.83 10.18 -18.14
CA LEU A 296 22.35 11.47 -18.62
C LEU A 296 21.39 12.12 -19.64
N ILE A 297 20.82 11.29 -20.52
CA ILE A 297 19.81 11.67 -21.52
C ILE A 297 18.55 12.23 -20.85
N ASP A 298 18.13 11.68 -19.71
CA ASP A 298 16.94 12.16 -19.01
C ASP A 298 17.12 13.58 -18.46
N ARG A 299 18.32 13.87 -17.95
CA ARG A 299 18.66 15.19 -17.38
C ARG A 299 18.73 16.26 -18.46
N LEU A 300 19.33 15.94 -19.60
CA LEU A 300 19.60 16.91 -20.66
C LEU A 300 18.39 17.14 -21.57
N PHE A 301 17.67 16.08 -21.93
CA PHE A 301 16.64 16.14 -22.96
C PHE A 301 15.25 15.82 -22.43
N PHE A 302 15.10 14.71 -21.70
CA PHE A 302 13.77 14.18 -21.38
C PHE A 302 12.97 15.11 -20.46
N LEU A 303 13.58 15.67 -19.42
CA LEU A 303 12.89 16.57 -18.49
C LEU A 303 12.44 17.89 -19.15
N ARG A 304 13.28 18.48 -20.00
CA ARG A 304 12.95 19.72 -20.72
C ARG A 304 11.90 19.45 -21.79
N PHE A 305 12.07 18.38 -22.57
CA PHE A 305 11.15 18.02 -23.64
C PHE A 305 9.76 17.63 -23.11
N LEU A 306 9.67 16.86 -22.01
CA LEU A 306 8.37 16.53 -21.40
C LEU A 306 7.65 17.80 -20.91
N SER A 307 8.40 18.76 -20.37
CA SER A 307 7.82 20.03 -19.88
C SER A 307 7.24 20.85 -21.05
N ILE A 308 7.91 20.88 -22.19
CA ILE A 308 7.44 21.54 -23.43
C ILE A 308 6.22 20.81 -23.98
N ILE A 309 6.27 19.47 -24.12
CA ILE A 309 5.12 18.67 -24.57
C ILE A 309 3.93 18.87 -23.64
N TYR A 310 4.13 18.83 -22.33
CA TYR A 310 3.06 19.02 -21.36
C TYR A 310 2.41 20.39 -21.53
N ALA A 311 3.20 21.46 -21.67
CA ALA A 311 2.67 22.80 -21.93
C ALA A 311 1.88 22.86 -23.25
N ALA A 312 2.40 22.25 -24.31
CA ALA A 312 1.75 22.19 -25.62
C ALA A 312 0.43 21.39 -25.57
N VAL A 313 0.41 20.21 -24.94
CA VAL A 313 -0.78 19.36 -24.80
C VAL A 313 -1.81 20.01 -23.89
N LYS A 314 -1.39 20.66 -22.79
CA LYS A 314 -2.27 21.41 -21.90
C LYS A 314 -2.97 22.55 -22.64
N ARG A 315 -2.27 23.24 -23.54
CA ARG A 315 -2.80 24.36 -24.34
C ARG A 315 -3.67 23.88 -25.51
N ALA A 316 -3.24 22.87 -26.25
CA ALA A 316 -3.90 22.43 -27.48
C ALA A 316 -5.03 21.43 -27.25
N ARG A 317 -4.88 20.50 -26.30
CA ARG A 317 -5.84 19.41 -26.05
C ARG A 317 -5.96 19.09 -24.56
N PRO A 318 -6.49 20.03 -23.75
CA PRO A 318 -6.58 19.86 -22.30
C PRO A 318 -7.40 18.62 -21.90
N LYS A 319 -8.35 18.18 -22.74
CA LYS A 319 -9.17 16.98 -22.51
C LYS A 319 -8.39 15.66 -22.55
N MET A 320 -7.22 15.59 -23.22
CA MET A 320 -6.42 14.36 -23.32
C MET A 320 -5.64 14.02 -22.04
N ILE A 321 -5.37 15.01 -21.18
CA ILE A 321 -4.71 14.77 -19.90
C ILE A 321 -5.76 14.14 -18.96
N PRO A 322 -5.54 12.94 -18.39
CA PRO A 322 -6.51 12.33 -17.47
C PRO A 322 -6.88 13.29 -16.33
N LYS A 323 -8.16 13.32 -15.92
CA LYS A 323 -8.63 14.22 -14.85
C LYS A 323 -7.84 14.04 -13.54
N PHE A 324 -7.38 12.83 -13.25
CA PHE A 324 -6.51 12.51 -12.12
C PHE A 324 -5.15 13.22 -12.20
N ALA A 325 -4.48 13.12 -13.35
CA ALA A 325 -3.20 13.77 -13.67
C ALA A 325 -3.24 15.31 -13.63
N ARG A 326 -4.42 15.92 -13.81
CA ARG A 326 -4.62 17.38 -13.70
C ARG A 326 -4.81 17.87 -12.26
N LYS A 327 -5.18 16.99 -11.33
CA LYS A 327 -5.61 17.34 -9.96
C LYS A 327 -4.74 16.74 -8.86
N SER A 328 -3.88 15.77 -9.16
CA SER A 328 -2.93 15.22 -8.18
C SER A 328 -1.69 16.10 -8.07
N ALA A 329 -1.18 16.28 -6.85
CA ALA A 329 0.06 17.00 -6.54
C ALA A 329 1.34 16.26 -7.00
N MET A 330 1.19 15.12 -7.69
CA MET A 330 2.29 14.44 -8.37
C MET A 330 2.61 15.22 -9.64
N GLY A 331 3.44 16.25 -9.52
CA GLY A 331 3.84 17.11 -10.63
C GLY A 331 4.24 16.33 -11.88
N ILE A 332 3.40 16.41 -12.92
CA ILE A 332 3.68 15.92 -14.28
C ILE A 332 4.67 16.80 -15.00
#